data_AF-A0A955SW92-F1
#
_entry.id   AF-A0A955SW92-F1
#
_cell.length_a   1.000
_cell.length_b   1.000
_cell.length_c   1.000
_cell.angle_alpha   90.00
_cell.angle_beta   90.00
_cell.angle_gamma   90.00
#
_symmetry.space_group_name_H-M   'P 1'
#
loop_
_entity.id
_entity.type
_entity.pdbx_description
1 polymer ?
#
loop_
_entity_poly.entity_id
_entity_poly.type
_entity_poly.pdbx_seq_one_letter_code
_entity_poly.pdbx_strand_id
1 'polypeptide(L)'
;QMGFYLDTWAAGYEHCGDERLLEAVRRMTGAIEGWRETGSGLIPFEGQSPQVAFVLHNLSLIVDGWRASQRLPEVERKRLQNAIGLLDESILSLDQELTPNGEGFSKIVDSNTGAVSNVAMLEARPQYTPEQIDRRYSPWGGLYASEYGAGSYTDARHALLCFLRWRQTGDDRYKDLVLKTADRYLSALPETKDRALTPKTLAPVMGLLHGAHRISRDPKYLSRSADLADLALNHLFEEGCPLPYATQWREKYPYYASISYGDSLALMFLELALLRNGGMEEVDRLGVECSIR
;
A
#
# COMPACT_ATOMS: atom_id res chain seq x y z
N GLN A 1 -3.85 -2.40 10.74
CA GLN A 1 -2.43 -1.98 10.77
C GLN A 1 -1.69 -2.69 11.90
N MET A 2 -1.65 -4.02 11.89
CA MET A 2 -0.95 -4.79 12.94
C MET A 2 0.57 -4.75 12.75
N GLY A 3 1.02 -4.76 11.49
CA GLY A 3 2.43 -4.67 11.11
C GLY A 3 3.17 -3.48 11.72
N PHE A 4 2.60 -2.28 11.61
CA PHE A 4 3.15 -1.07 12.22
C PHE A 4 3.47 -1.21 13.73
N TYR A 5 2.58 -1.85 14.50
CA TYR A 5 2.81 -2.06 15.93
C TYR A 5 3.94 -3.06 16.18
N LEU A 6 4.01 -4.15 15.39
CA LEU A 6 5.14 -5.09 15.46
C LEU A 6 6.47 -4.39 15.19
N ASP A 7 6.54 -3.57 14.13
CA ASP A 7 7.74 -2.81 13.76
C ASP A 7 8.16 -1.85 14.88
N THR A 8 7.19 -1.15 15.47
CA THR A 8 7.40 -0.19 16.57
C THR A 8 7.90 -0.89 17.84
N TRP A 9 7.27 -1.98 18.26
CA TRP A 9 7.69 -2.72 19.46
C TRP A 9 9.04 -3.40 19.28
N ALA A 10 9.31 -3.97 18.10
CA ALA A 10 10.60 -4.57 17.79
C ALA A 10 11.74 -3.51 17.78
N ALA A 11 11.49 -2.33 17.21
CA ALA A 11 12.44 -1.22 17.27
C ALA A 11 12.68 -0.71 18.70
N GLY A 12 11.62 -0.61 19.51
CA GLY A 12 11.75 -0.27 20.92
C GLY A 12 12.57 -1.30 21.70
N TYR A 13 12.30 -2.60 21.47
CA TYR A 13 13.06 -3.69 22.09
C TYR A 13 14.54 -3.65 21.71
N GLU A 14 14.86 -3.50 20.41
CA GLU A 14 16.25 -3.38 19.94
C GLU A 14 17.00 -2.24 20.62
N HIS A 15 16.31 -1.12 20.87
CA HIS A 15 16.92 0.06 21.47
C HIS A 15 17.17 -0.08 22.98
N CYS A 16 16.23 -0.64 23.75
CA CYS A 16 16.30 -0.60 25.22
C CYS A 16 16.36 -1.98 25.92
N GLY A 17 16.16 -3.08 25.19
CA GLY A 17 16.13 -4.44 25.75
C GLY A 17 14.95 -4.73 26.67
N ASP A 18 13.87 -3.92 26.65
CA ASP A 18 12.69 -4.14 27.50
C ASP A 18 11.91 -5.38 27.06
N GLU A 19 12.04 -6.47 27.81
CA GLU A 19 11.36 -7.76 27.56
C GLU A 19 9.83 -7.65 27.46
N ARG A 20 9.20 -6.60 28.00
CA ARG A 20 7.75 -6.39 27.83
C ARG A 20 7.38 -6.10 26.37
N LEU A 21 8.25 -5.42 25.63
CA LEU A 21 8.07 -5.16 24.20
C LEU A 21 8.24 -6.44 23.39
N LEU A 22 9.24 -7.27 23.73
CA LEU A 22 9.42 -8.57 23.10
C LEU A 22 8.24 -9.51 23.36
N GLU A 23 7.72 -9.52 24.59
CA GLU A 23 6.51 -10.28 24.93
C GLU A 23 5.28 -9.81 24.14
N ALA A 24 5.12 -8.50 23.89
CA ALA A 24 4.06 -8.00 23.02
C ALA A 24 4.19 -8.53 21.58
N VAL A 25 5.41 -8.57 21.04
CA VAL A 25 5.70 -9.16 19.72
C VAL A 25 5.38 -10.66 19.71
N ARG A 26 5.78 -11.42 20.73
CA ARG A 26 5.49 -12.86 20.87
C ARG A 26 3.98 -13.13 20.86
N ARG A 27 3.21 -12.34 21.62
CA ARG A 27 1.73 -12.46 21.69
C ARG A 27 1.07 -12.14 20.35
N MET A 28 1.49 -11.04 19.71
CA MET A 28 0.94 -10.66 18.41
C MET A 28 1.28 -11.71 17.33
N THR A 29 2.49 -12.27 17.37
CA THR A 29 2.87 -13.38 16.46
C THR A 29 1.98 -14.59 16.67
N GLY A 30 1.71 -14.98 17.93
CA GLY A 30 0.75 -16.05 18.23
C GLY A 30 -0.69 -15.75 17.79
N ALA A 31 -1.12 -14.49 17.87
CA ALA A 31 -2.42 -14.07 17.40
C ALA A 31 -2.52 -14.15 15.86
N ILE A 32 -1.49 -13.71 15.13
CA ILE A 32 -1.39 -13.83 13.67
C ILE A 32 -1.46 -15.29 13.22
N GLU A 33 -0.78 -16.19 13.93
CA GLU A 33 -0.84 -17.63 13.69
C GLU A 33 -2.27 -18.16 13.89
N GLY A 34 -2.98 -17.71 14.94
CA GLY A 34 -4.32 -18.17 15.29
C GLY A 34 -5.48 -17.54 14.52
N TRP A 35 -5.32 -16.33 13.97
CA TRP A 35 -6.36 -15.63 13.20
C TRP A 35 -6.40 -15.99 11.73
N ARG A 36 -5.45 -16.79 11.27
CA ARG A 36 -5.39 -17.21 9.88
C ARG A 36 -6.49 -18.20 9.57
N GLU A 37 -7.20 -17.97 8.47
CA GLU A 37 -8.17 -18.92 7.96
C GLU A 37 -7.49 -20.12 7.32
N THR A 38 -7.97 -21.32 7.64
CA THR A 38 -7.34 -22.57 7.19
C THR A 38 -7.49 -22.82 5.69
N GLY A 39 -8.56 -22.31 5.06
CA GLY A 39 -8.83 -22.51 3.64
C GLY A 39 -7.91 -21.68 2.73
N SER A 40 -7.84 -20.36 2.95
CA SER A 40 -7.07 -19.45 2.08
C SER A 40 -5.70 -19.10 2.65
N GLY A 41 -5.50 -19.25 3.96
CA GLY A 41 -4.33 -18.76 4.67
C GLY A 41 -4.29 -17.25 4.91
N LEU A 42 -5.35 -16.51 4.60
CA LEU A 42 -5.48 -15.06 4.86
C LEU A 42 -5.92 -14.77 6.30
N ILE A 43 -5.69 -13.53 6.74
CA ILE A 43 -6.19 -13.02 8.01
C ILE A 43 -7.38 -12.08 7.75
N PRO A 44 -8.53 -12.30 8.44
CA PRO A 44 -9.68 -11.41 8.36
C PRO A 44 -9.36 -9.96 8.77
N PHE A 45 -10.08 -9.00 8.21
CA PHE A 45 -9.77 -7.59 8.49
C PHE A 45 -10.18 -7.17 9.91
N GLU A 46 -11.22 -7.79 10.48
CA GLU A 46 -11.68 -7.58 11.86
C GLU A 46 -12.43 -8.79 12.40
N GLY A 47 -12.46 -8.95 13.73
CA GLY A 47 -13.14 -10.08 14.37
C GLY A 47 -14.68 -10.06 14.27
N GLN A 48 -15.29 -8.91 13.98
CA GLN A 48 -16.75 -8.80 13.76
C GLN A 48 -17.17 -9.15 12.33
N SER A 49 -16.20 -9.37 11.44
CA SER A 49 -16.46 -9.73 10.05
C SER A 49 -15.39 -10.73 9.59
N PRO A 50 -15.34 -11.90 10.25
CA PRO A 50 -14.31 -12.88 10.00
C PRO A 50 -14.30 -13.35 8.56
N GLN A 51 -15.44 -13.35 7.86
CA GLN A 51 -15.55 -13.78 6.47
C GLN A 51 -14.85 -12.86 5.46
N VAL A 52 -14.43 -11.65 5.84
CA VAL A 52 -13.83 -10.68 4.91
C VAL A 52 -12.34 -10.51 5.22
N ALA A 53 -11.50 -10.58 4.19
CA ALA A 53 -10.10 -10.15 4.27
C ALA A 53 -9.85 -8.96 3.35
N PHE A 54 -9.08 -7.98 3.85
CA PHE A 54 -8.53 -6.90 3.02
C PHE A 54 -7.10 -7.24 2.66
N VAL A 55 -6.84 -7.37 1.35
CA VAL A 55 -5.54 -7.83 0.83
C VAL A 55 -4.44 -6.84 1.19
N LEU A 56 -4.69 -5.53 1.07
CA LEU A 56 -3.74 -4.48 1.49
C LEU A 56 -3.30 -4.63 2.95
N HIS A 57 -4.18 -5.07 3.85
CA HIS A 57 -3.84 -5.22 5.27
C HIS A 57 -2.92 -6.41 5.51
N ASN A 58 -3.14 -7.51 4.79
CA ASN A 58 -2.27 -8.68 4.82
C ASN A 58 -0.90 -8.35 4.19
N LEU A 59 -0.88 -7.65 3.05
CA LEU A 59 0.34 -7.12 2.42
C LEU A 59 1.13 -6.18 3.34
N SER A 60 0.46 -5.25 4.04
CA SER A 60 1.14 -4.35 4.98
C SER A 60 1.72 -5.13 6.16
N LEU A 61 0.98 -6.12 6.68
CA LEU A 61 1.46 -6.99 7.76
C LEU A 61 2.74 -7.74 7.37
N ILE A 62 2.82 -8.32 6.17
CA ILE A 62 4.03 -9.05 5.77
C ILE A 62 5.24 -8.14 5.62
N VAL A 63 5.05 -6.93 5.07
CA VAL A 63 6.15 -5.97 4.84
C VAL A 63 6.70 -5.46 6.15
N ASP A 64 5.81 -5.00 7.04
CA ASP A 64 6.21 -4.46 8.34
C ASP A 64 6.67 -5.57 9.30
N GLY A 65 6.03 -6.74 9.26
CA GLY A 65 6.42 -7.90 10.05
C GLY A 65 7.82 -8.41 9.69
N TRP A 66 8.20 -8.36 8.40
CA TRP A 66 9.56 -8.68 7.98
C TRP A 66 10.56 -7.70 8.57
N ARG A 67 10.27 -6.39 8.49
CA ARG A 67 11.14 -5.36 9.08
C ARG A 67 11.26 -5.52 10.58
N ALA A 68 10.15 -5.77 11.28
CA ALA A 68 10.14 -6.07 12.71
C ALA A 68 11.06 -7.26 13.02
N SER A 69 10.97 -8.34 12.25
CA SER A 69 11.76 -9.56 12.48
C SER A 69 13.27 -9.34 12.47
N GLN A 70 13.77 -8.38 11.67
CA GLN A 70 15.20 -8.09 11.59
C GLN A 70 15.79 -7.57 12.91
N ARG A 71 14.93 -7.04 13.79
CA ARG A 71 15.30 -6.44 15.08
C ARG A 71 15.08 -7.37 16.27
N LEU A 72 14.61 -8.59 16.02
CA LEU A 72 14.30 -9.57 17.06
C LEU A 72 15.45 -10.55 17.28
N PRO A 73 15.51 -11.22 18.45
CA PRO A 73 16.36 -12.38 18.65
C PRO A 73 15.99 -13.52 17.69
N GLU A 74 16.93 -14.43 17.47
CA GLU A 74 16.85 -15.42 16.40
C GLU A 74 15.59 -16.32 16.43
N VAL A 75 15.13 -16.69 17.64
CA VAL A 75 13.95 -17.56 17.80
C VAL A 75 12.69 -16.81 17.38
N GLU A 76 12.48 -15.60 17.88
CA GLU A 76 11.32 -14.76 17.55
C GLU A 76 11.36 -14.28 16.11
N ARG A 77 12.55 -13.95 15.58
CA ARG A 77 12.76 -13.61 14.18
C ARG A 77 12.26 -14.73 13.27
N LYS A 78 12.75 -15.96 13.47
CA LYS A 78 12.35 -17.12 12.67
C LYS A 78 10.86 -17.41 12.79
N ARG A 79 10.30 -17.34 14.00
CA ARG A 79 8.86 -17.56 14.20
C ARG A 79 8.03 -16.53 13.45
N LEU A 80 8.35 -15.24 13.58
CA LEU A 80 7.62 -14.18 12.89
C LEU A 80 7.78 -14.28 11.36
N GLN A 81 8.99 -14.56 10.86
CA GLN A 81 9.25 -14.77 9.43
C GLN A 81 8.46 -15.96 8.87
N ASN A 82 8.39 -17.07 9.61
CA ASN A 82 7.57 -18.21 9.21
C ASN A 82 6.08 -17.84 9.17
N ALA A 83 5.59 -17.15 10.20
CA ALA A 83 4.19 -16.72 10.26
C ALA A 83 3.84 -15.80 9.07
N ILE A 84 4.61 -14.76 8.79
CA ILE A 84 4.33 -13.87 7.65
C ILE A 84 4.59 -14.53 6.30
N GLY A 85 5.58 -15.44 6.21
CA GLY A 85 5.91 -16.14 4.96
C GLY A 85 4.76 -16.97 4.42
N LEU A 86 3.94 -17.55 5.30
CA LEU A 86 2.72 -18.26 4.90
C LEU A 86 1.67 -17.34 4.26
N LEU A 87 1.68 -16.03 4.56
CA LEU A 87 0.76 -15.08 3.91
C LEU A 87 1.22 -14.71 2.50
N ASP A 88 2.53 -14.80 2.19
CA ASP A 88 3.04 -14.49 0.86
C ASP A 88 2.36 -15.38 -0.20
N GLU A 89 2.33 -16.70 0.04
CA GLU A 89 1.71 -17.66 -0.88
C GLU A 89 0.20 -17.42 -1.03
N SER A 90 -0.50 -17.16 0.07
CA SER A 90 -1.94 -16.84 0.04
C SER A 90 -2.25 -15.60 -0.79
N ILE A 91 -1.42 -14.56 -0.72
CA ILE A 91 -1.61 -13.32 -1.47
C ILE A 91 -1.27 -13.53 -2.95
N LEU A 92 -0.17 -14.23 -3.24
CA LEU A 92 0.29 -14.48 -4.60
C LEU A 92 -0.61 -15.45 -5.37
N SER A 93 -1.43 -16.25 -4.68
CA SER A 93 -2.44 -17.11 -5.30
C SER A 93 -3.76 -16.42 -5.63
N LEU A 94 -3.98 -15.18 -5.18
CA LEU A 94 -5.23 -14.46 -5.44
C LEU A 94 -5.33 -14.03 -6.90
N ASP A 95 -6.55 -14.03 -7.44
CA ASP A 95 -6.82 -13.53 -8.79
C ASP A 95 -6.52 -12.02 -8.87
N GLN A 96 -5.58 -11.66 -9.73
CA GLN A 96 -5.21 -10.26 -10.03
C GLN A 96 -5.51 -9.95 -11.50
N GLU A 97 -6.21 -8.86 -11.77
CA GLU A 97 -6.55 -8.44 -13.13
C GLU A 97 -5.77 -7.18 -13.55
N LEU A 98 -4.46 -7.35 -13.74
CA LEU A 98 -3.53 -6.24 -13.97
C LEU A 98 -3.25 -5.93 -15.46
N THR A 99 -4.11 -6.39 -16.38
CA THR A 99 -4.03 -5.93 -17.78
C THR A 99 -4.47 -4.46 -17.89
N PRO A 100 -4.19 -3.72 -18.98
CA PRO A 100 -4.61 -2.32 -19.10
C PRO A 100 -6.11 -2.07 -18.88
N ASN A 101 -6.97 -3.05 -19.19
CA ASN A 101 -8.43 -2.96 -19.04
C ASN A 101 -8.98 -3.88 -17.93
N GLY A 102 -8.11 -4.52 -17.14
CA GLY A 102 -8.55 -5.41 -16.05
C GLY A 102 -9.07 -4.65 -14.83
N GLU A 103 -9.75 -5.37 -13.95
CA GLU A 103 -10.35 -4.76 -12.75
C GLU A 103 -9.33 -4.26 -11.71
N GLY A 104 -8.08 -4.74 -11.73
CA GLY A 104 -7.00 -4.30 -10.85
C GLY A 104 -6.57 -5.34 -9.83
N PHE A 105 -6.07 -4.88 -8.68
CA PHE A 105 -5.74 -5.79 -7.58
C PHE A 105 -6.99 -6.31 -6.89
N SER A 106 -7.00 -7.58 -6.48
CA SER A 106 -7.99 -8.02 -5.48
C SER A 106 -7.76 -7.25 -4.19
N LYS A 107 -8.81 -6.56 -3.75
CA LYS A 107 -8.79 -5.67 -2.59
C LYS A 107 -9.59 -6.26 -1.43
N ILE A 108 -10.75 -6.82 -1.75
CA ILE A 108 -11.66 -7.48 -0.80
C ILE A 108 -11.87 -8.89 -1.29
N VAL A 109 -11.62 -9.85 -0.41
CA VAL A 109 -11.80 -11.27 -0.70
C VAL A 109 -12.52 -11.94 0.45
N ASP A 110 -13.17 -13.05 0.13
CA ASP A 110 -13.62 -14.00 1.15
C ASP A 110 -12.38 -14.56 1.88
N SER A 111 -12.34 -14.39 3.19
CA SER A 111 -11.21 -14.78 4.04
C SER A 111 -10.94 -16.28 4.03
N ASN A 112 -11.93 -17.13 3.79
CA ASN A 112 -11.76 -18.58 3.87
C ASN A 112 -11.40 -19.18 2.52
N THR A 113 -11.91 -18.62 1.43
CA THR A 113 -11.73 -19.16 0.07
C THR A 113 -10.77 -18.36 -0.80
N GLY A 114 -10.50 -17.09 -0.44
CA GLY A 114 -9.73 -16.16 -1.28
C GLY A 114 -10.53 -15.60 -2.47
N ALA A 115 -11.82 -15.93 -2.61
CA ALA A 115 -12.62 -15.51 -3.75
C ALA A 115 -12.82 -13.98 -3.76
N VAL A 116 -12.57 -13.35 -4.91
CA VAL A 116 -12.71 -11.90 -5.11
C VAL A 116 -14.17 -11.57 -5.38
N SER A 117 -14.91 -11.19 -4.34
CA SER A 117 -16.32 -10.81 -4.48
C SER A 117 -16.82 -10.00 -3.28
N ASN A 118 -18.02 -9.44 -3.41
CA ASN A 118 -18.72 -8.77 -2.32
C ASN A 118 -19.65 -9.67 -1.50
N VAL A 119 -19.69 -10.98 -1.77
CA VAL A 119 -20.58 -11.92 -1.05
C VAL A 119 -20.28 -11.90 0.45
N ALA A 120 -19.01 -12.09 0.83
CA ALA A 120 -18.59 -12.02 2.23
C ALA A 120 -18.87 -10.64 2.87
N MET A 121 -18.76 -9.56 2.08
CA MET A 121 -19.06 -8.21 2.57
C MET A 121 -20.55 -8.00 2.84
N LEU A 122 -21.44 -8.58 2.02
CA LEU A 122 -22.89 -8.55 2.25
C LEU A 122 -23.27 -9.30 3.53
N GLU A 123 -22.66 -10.46 3.76
CA GLU A 123 -22.85 -11.21 5.00
C GLU A 123 -22.34 -10.44 6.23
N ALA A 124 -21.20 -9.77 6.09
CA ALA A 124 -20.61 -8.95 7.15
C ALA A 124 -21.42 -7.69 7.46
N ARG A 125 -22.29 -7.26 6.53
CA ARG A 125 -23.04 -6.01 6.62
C ARG A 125 -24.49 -6.20 6.18
N PRO A 126 -25.29 -7.00 6.91
CA PRO A 126 -26.66 -7.35 6.52
C PRO A 126 -27.62 -6.15 6.45
N GLN A 127 -27.21 -4.98 6.99
CA GLN A 127 -27.97 -3.73 6.91
C GLN A 127 -27.87 -3.02 5.55
N TYR A 128 -26.94 -3.42 4.67
CA TYR A 128 -26.79 -2.82 3.35
C TYR A 128 -27.42 -3.71 2.27
N THR A 129 -28.01 -3.07 1.25
CA THR A 129 -28.42 -3.78 0.03
C THR A 129 -27.18 -4.12 -0.83
N PRO A 130 -27.29 -5.10 -1.75
CA PRO A 130 -26.24 -5.39 -2.75
C PRO A 130 -25.72 -4.12 -3.44
N GLU A 131 -26.61 -3.26 -3.91
CA GLU A 131 -26.24 -2.04 -4.64
C GLU A 131 -25.48 -1.04 -3.74
N GLN A 132 -25.83 -0.98 -2.46
CA GLN A 132 -25.13 -0.14 -1.49
C GLN A 132 -23.72 -0.67 -1.20
N ILE A 133 -23.55 -2.00 -1.14
CA ILE A 133 -22.25 -2.63 -0.99
C ILE A 133 -21.40 -2.39 -2.23
N ASP A 134 -21.90 -2.67 -3.43
CA ASP A 134 -21.14 -2.53 -4.67
C ASP A 134 -20.67 -1.09 -4.90
N ARG A 135 -21.52 -0.11 -4.57
CA ARG A 135 -21.14 1.31 -4.66
C ARG A 135 -20.05 1.71 -3.66
N ARG A 136 -19.99 1.07 -2.49
CA ARG A 136 -19.10 1.50 -1.38
C ARG A 136 -17.83 0.66 -1.26
N TYR A 137 -17.90 -0.60 -1.68
CA TYR A 137 -16.89 -1.63 -1.49
C TYR A 137 -16.65 -2.32 -2.82
N SER A 138 -15.95 -1.67 -3.75
CA SER A 138 -15.41 -2.42 -4.88
C SER A 138 -14.48 -3.52 -4.33
N PRO A 139 -14.66 -4.79 -4.75
CA PRO A 139 -13.77 -5.88 -4.37
C PRO A 139 -12.41 -5.79 -5.08
N TRP A 140 -12.30 -4.90 -6.06
CA TRP A 140 -11.09 -4.60 -6.81
C TRP A 140 -10.49 -3.23 -6.44
N GLY A 141 -9.19 -3.09 -6.65
CA GLY A 141 -8.46 -1.85 -6.54
C GLY A 141 -8.79 -0.90 -7.70
N GLY A 142 -8.92 0.39 -7.39
CA GLY A 142 -9.03 1.43 -8.42
C GLY A 142 -7.66 2.00 -8.78
N LEU A 143 -7.55 2.61 -9.96
CA LEU A 143 -6.34 3.35 -10.33
C LEU A 143 -6.16 4.58 -9.43
N TYR A 144 -7.14 5.48 -9.42
CA TYR A 144 -7.09 6.68 -8.61
C TYR A 144 -8.19 6.66 -7.55
N ALA A 145 -7.83 7.03 -6.32
CA ALA A 145 -8.78 7.28 -5.25
C ALA A 145 -8.42 8.57 -4.50
N SER A 146 -9.45 9.31 -4.12
CA SER A 146 -9.38 10.52 -3.29
C SER A 146 -10.15 10.35 -1.97
N GLU A 147 -10.75 9.20 -1.75
CA GLU A 147 -11.67 8.95 -0.63
C GLU A 147 -10.95 8.52 0.65
N TYR A 148 -11.69 8.52 1.76
CA TYR A 148 -11.25 7.99 3.06
C TYR A 148 -11.71 6.54 3.26
N GLY A 149 -11.02 5.83 4.15
CA GLY A 149 -11.39 4.47 4.55
C GLY A 149 -11.15 3.43 3.45
N ALA A 150 -12.03 2.42 3.38
CA ALA A 150 -11.91 1.30 2.44
C ALA A 150 -11.95 1.73 0.96
N GLY A 151 -12.50 2.91 0.64
CA GLY A 151 -12.45 3.49 -0.71
C GLY A 151 -11.07 4.00 -1.13
N SER A 152 -10.09 4.03 -0.21
CA SER A 152 -8.74 4.59 -0.46
C SER A 152 -7.67 3.59 -0.88
N TYR A 153 -8.04 2.34 -1.13
CA TYR A 153 -7.12 1.28 -1.53
C TYR A 153 -7.01 1.25 -3.06
N THR A 154 -5.96 1.86 -3.59
CA THR A 154 -5.67 1.88 -5.02
C THR A 154 -4.74 0.72 -5.40
N ASP A 155 -4.70 0.42 -6.68
CA ASP A 155 -3.73 -0.49 -7.28
C ASP A 155 -2.29 -0.08 -6.94
N ALA A 156 -1.99 1.22 -6.95
CA ALA A 156 -0.65 1.73 -6.66
C ALA A 156 -0.18 1.40 -5.25
N ARG A 157 -1.09 1.43 -4.26
CA ARG A 157 -0.73 1.11 -2.87
C ARG A 157 -0.42 -0.38 -2.68
N HIS A 158 -1.20 -1.25 -3.30
CA HIS A 158 -0.92 -2.70 -3.29
C HIS A 158 0.41 -2.99 -3.96
N ALA A 159 0.67 -2.40 -5.14
CA ALA A 159 1.92 -2.56 -5.85
C ALA A 159 3.12 -1.99 -5.07
N LEU A 160 2.98 -0.86 -4.37
CA LEU A 160 4.05 -0.34 -3.51
C LEU A 160 4.44 -1.32 -2.40
N LEU A 161 3.47 -1.98 -1.77
CA LEU A 161 3.76 -3.04 -0.79
C LEU A 161 4.41 -4.25 -1.46
N CYS A 162 4.00 -4.63 -2.67
CA CYS A 162 4.65 -5.67 -3.46
C CYS A 162 6.11 -5.29 -3.79
N PHE A 163 6.38 -4.03 -4.13
CA PHE A 163 7.73 -3.54 -4.40
C PHE A 163 8.62 -3.64 -3.16
N LEU A 164 8.11 -3.24 -1.99
CA LEU A 164 8.82 -3.41 -0.72
C LEU A 164 9.07 -4.88 -0.43
N ARG A 165 8.07 -5.74 -0.66
CA ARG A 165 8.22 -7.18 -0.42
C ARG A 165 9.25 -7.81 -1.35
N TRP A 166 9.24 -7.46 -2.64
CA TRP A 166 10.27 -7.87 -3.60
C TRP A 166 11.68 -7.46 -3.15
N ARG A 167 11.87 -6.24 -2.62
CA ARG A 167 13.17 -5.83 -2.07
C ARG A 167 13.60 -6.66 -0.86
N GLN A 168 12.66 -7.19 -0.09
CA GLN A 168 12.94 -8.02 1.09
C GLN A 168 13.28 -9.47 0.74
N THR A 169 12.64 -10.03 -0.30
CA THR A 169 12.71 -11.48 -0.60
C THR A 169 13.39 -11.81 -1.91
N GLY A 170 13.43 -10.88 -2.87
CA GLY A 170 13.84 -11.13 -4.24
C GLY A 170 12.85 -11.94 -5.08
N ASP A 171 11.63 -12.19 -4.60
CA ASP A 171 10.64 -13.00 -5.33
C ASP A 171 10.07 -12.23 -6.54
N ASP A 172 10.42 -12.69 -7.74
CA ASP A 172 10.05 -12.07 -9.00
C ASP A 172 8.53 -12.07 -9.27
N ARG A 173 7.73 -12.88 -8.56
CA ARG A 173 6.26 -12.81 -8.64
C ARG A 173 5.74 -11.45 -8.16
N TYR A 174 6.30 -10.90 -7.09
CA TYR A 174 5.95 -9.55 -6.63
C TYR A 174 6.43 -8.46 -7.60
N LYS A 175 7.62 -8.63 -8.18
CA LYS A 175 8.16 -7.72 -9.20
C LYS A 175 7.24 -7.65 -10.43
N ASP A 176 6.73 -8.78 -10.89
CA ASP A 176 5.79 -8.85 -12.01
C ASP A 176 4.49 -8.07 -11.71
N LEU A 177 3.93 -8.23 -10.50
CA LEU A 177 2.77 -7.45 -10.05
C LEU A 177 3.06 -5.94 -10.12
N VAL A 178 4.22 -5.50 -9.61
CA VAL A 178 4.62 -4.08 -9.64
C VAL A 178 4.66 -3.52 -11.07
N LEU A 179 5.32 -4.23 -11.99
CA LEU A 179 5.49 -3.75 -13.37
C LEU A 179 4.17 -3.72 -14.14
N LYS A 180 3.35 -4.77 -14.03
CA LYS A 180 2.02 -4.82 -14.65
C LYS A 180 1.12 -3.70 -14.16
N THR A 181 1.15 -3.43 -12.85
CA THR A 181 0.39 -2.32 -12.28
C THR A 181 0.90 -0.97 -12.76
N ALA A 182 2.22 -0.76 -12.79
CA ALA A 182 2.79 0.50 -13.27
C ALA A 182 2.41 0.81 -14.73
N ASP A 183 2.36 -0.21 -15.58
CA ASP A 183 1.94 -0.06 -16.98
C ASP A 183 0.50 0.44 -17.12
N ARG A 184 -0.42 0.08 -16.20
CA ARG A 184 -1.80 0.61 -16.18
C ARG A 184 -1.86 2.14 -15.99
N TYR A 185 -0.85 2.74 -15.34
CA TYR A 185 -0.82 4.19 -15.08
C TYR A 185 -0.16 5.02 -16.18
N LEU A 186 0.44 4.40 -17.19
CA LEU A 186 1.13 5.13 -18.26
C LEU A 186 0.18 6.01 -19.08
N SER A 187 -1.07 5.59 -19.26
CA SER A 187 -2.10 6.35 -19.98
C SER A 187 -3.26 6.81 -19.08
N ALA A 188 -3.35 6.33 -17.84
CA ALA A 188 -4.45 6.69 -16.95
C ALA A 188 -4.26 8.07 -16.32
N LEU A 189 -5.31 8.89 -16.32
CA LEU A 189 -5.35 10.20 -15.67
C LEU A 189 -6.30 10.18 -14.46
N PRO A 190 -5.97 10.90 -13.38
CA PRO A 190 -6.92 11.08 -12.29
C PRO A 190 -8.12 11.90 -12.78
N GLU A 191 -9.33 11.51 -12.36
CA GLU A 191 -10.52 12.30 -12.62
C GLU A 191 -10.53 13.56 -11.75
N THR A 192 -10.55 14.73 -12.37
CA THR A 192 -10.43 16.03 -11.68
C THR A 192 -11.74 16.82 -11.59
N LYS A 193 -12.78 16.42 -12.33
CA LYS A 193 -14.06 17.14 -12.40
C LYS A 193 -14.93 16.90 -11.17
N ASP A 194 -15.21 15.64 -10.88
CA ASP A 194 -16.16 15.25 -9.82
C ASP A 194 -15.47 14.72 -8.56
N ARG A 195 -14.14 14.57 -8.60
CA ARG A 195 -13.31 14.10 -7.49
C ARG A 195 -12.19 15.09 -7.20
N ALA A 196 -11.94 15.30 -5.92
CA ALA A 196 -10.85 16.15 -5.47
C ALA A 196 -9.51 15.48 -5.78
N LEU A 197 -8.68 16.12 -6.60
CA LEU A 197 -7.27 15.79 -6.64
C LEU A 197 -6.62 16.19 -5.31
N THR A 198 -5.89 15.25 -4.71
CA THR A 198 -5.19 15.44 -3.43
C THR A 198 -3.78 14.86 -3.55
N PRO A 199 -2.83 15.22 -2.67
CA PRO A 199 -1.52 14.58 -2.66
C PRO A 199 -1.62 13.05 -2.53
N LYS A 200 -2.58 12.55 -1.75
CA LYS A 200 -2.95 11.13 -1.61
C LYS A 200 -3.25 10.42 -2.94
N THR A 201 -3.81 11.14 -3.90
CA THR A 201 -4.18 10.60 -5.21
C THR A 201 -2.95 10.38 -6.09
N LEU A 202 -1.92 11.22 -5.92
CA LEU A 202 -0.76 11.26 -6.82
C LEU A 202 0.46 10.54 -6.23
N ALA A 203 0.77 10.76 -4.96
CA ALA A 203 2.00 10.29 -4.35
C ALA A 203 2.21 8.76 -4.43
N PRO A 204 1.20 7.89 -4.18
CA PRO A 204 1.37 6.45 -4.36
C PRO A 204 1.70 6.05 -5.80
N VAL A 205 1.09 6.74 -6.77
CA VAL A 205 1.29 6.45 -8.20
C VAL A 205 2.69 6.85 -8.62
N MET A 206 3.15 8.04 -8.21
CA MET A 206 4.53 8.46 -8.45
C MET A 206 5.54 7.49 -7.83
N GLY A 207 5.32 7.07 -6.58
CA GLY A 207 6.17 6.09 -5.92
C GLY A 207 6.19 4.73 -6.63
N LEU A 208 5.04 4.25 -7.11
CA LEU A 208 4.97 3.05 -7.93
C LEU A 208 5.80 3.21 -9.22
N LEU A 209 5.66 4.32 -9.93
CA LEU A 209 6.40 4.58 -11.16
C LEU A 209 7.92 4.66 -10.90
N HIS A 210 8.35 5.23 -9.77
CA HIS A 210 9.75 5.21 -9.37
C HIS A 210 10.24 3.78 -9.08
N GLY A 211 9.46 2.99 -8.34
CA GLY A 211 9.76 1.58 -8.10
C GLY A 211 9.87 0.76 -9.39
N ALA A 212 8.94 0.96 -10.33
CA ALA A 212 8.97 0.32 -11.64
C ALA A 212 10.19 0.72 -12.48
N HIS A 213 10.59 2.01 -12.44
CA HIS A 213 11.83 2.45 -13.06
C HIS A 213 13.07 1.81 -12.40
N ARG A 214 13.10 1.69 -11.07
CA ARG A 214 14.22 1.06 -10.36
C ARG A 214 14.37 -0.42 -10.72
N ILE A 215 13.25 -1.12 -10.95
CA ILE A 215 13.23 -2.51 -11.41
C ILE A 215 13.71 -2.63 -12.86
N SER A 216 13.10 -1.86 -13.78
CA SER A 216 13.19 -2.09 -15.23
C SER A 216 14.24 -1.24 -15.95
N ARG A 217 14.61 -0.10 -15.35
CA ARG A 217 15.37 1.01 -15.98
C ARG A 217 14.67 1.68 -17.15
N ASP A 218 13.39 1.39 -17.39
CA ASP A 218 12.65 1.99 -18.48
C ASP A 218 12.33 3.46 -18.16
N PRO A 219 12.75 4.44 -18.99
CA PRO A 219 12.50 5.86 -18.75
C PRO A 219 11.03 6.25 -18.85
N LYS A 220 10.16 5.43 -19.47
CA LYS A 220 8.72 5.73 -19.61
C LYS A 220 8.06 6.01 -18.26
N TYR A 221 8.47 5.30 -17.21
CA TYR A 221 7.91 5.46 -15.87
C TYR A 221 8.30 6.80 -15.24
N LEU A 222 9.55 7.26 -15.40
CA LEU A 222 9.98 8.58 -14.92
C LEU A 222 9.34 9.70 -15.72
N SER A 223 9.20 9.53 -17.05
CA SER A 223 8.47 10.48 -17.89
C SER A 223 7.05 10.66 -17.39
N ARG A 224 6.35 9.54 -17.12
CA ARG A 224 4.99 9.61 -16.60
C ARG A 224 4.91 10.23 -15.21
N SER A 225 5.87 9.93 -14.32
CA SER A 225 5.94 10.53 -12.98
C SER A 225 6.17 12.05 -13.07
N ALA A 226 6.95 12.52 -14.04
CA ALA A 226 7.14 13.95 -14.30
C ALA A 226 5.84 14.64 -14.73
N ASP A 227 5.04 14.03 -15.61
CA ASP A 227 3.72 14.57 -15.98
C ASP A 227 2.80 14.72 -14.76
N LEU A 228 2.82 13.73 -13.85
CA LEU A 228 2.05 13.78 -12.61
C LEU A 228 2.60 14.82 -11.63
N ALA A 229 3.91 15.06 -11.64
CA ALA A 229 4.53 16.12 -10.85
C ALA A 229 4.10 17.50 -11.33
N ASP A 230 4.08 17.73 -12.65
CA ASP A 230 3.59 18.97 -13.23
C ASP A 230 2.11 19.19 -12.92
N LEU A 231 1.28 18.13 -13.00
CA LEU A 231 -0.12 18.17 -12.59
C LEU A 231 -0.25 18.58 -11.10
N ALA A 232 0.55 17.97 -10.23
CA ALA A 232 0.55 18.28 -8.80
C ALA A 232 0.95 19.75 -8.55
N LEU A 233 2.02 20.24 -9.18
CA LEU A 233 2.48 21.63 -9.05
C LEU A 233 1.39 22.63 -9.47
N ASN A 234 0.73 22.38 -10.60
CA ASN A 234 -0.31 23.26 -11.12
C ASN A 234 -1.55 23.33 -10.21
N HIS A 235 -1.96 22.20 -9.63
CA HIS A 235 -3.22 22.10 -8.90
C HIS A 235 -3.08 22.20 -7.37
N LEU A 236 -1.97 21.77 -6.80
CA LEU A 236 -1.80 21.62 -5.35
C LEU A 236 -0.84 22.63 -4.73
N PHE A 237 -0.10 23.40 -5.53
CA PHE A 237 0.83 24.41 -5.01
C PHE A 237 0.40 25.82 -5.43
N GLU A 238 0.86 26.79 -4.65
CA GLU A 238 0.77 28.22 -4.95
C GLU A 238 2.20 28.78 -5.05
N GLU A 239 2.39 29.82 -5.86
CA GLU A 239 3.69 30.46 -6.03
C GLU A 239 4.23 30.97 -4.68
N GLY A 240 5.49 30.64 -4.38
CA GLY A 240 6.14 31.00 -3.12
C GLY A 240 5.74 30.13 -1.92
N CYS A 241 4.81 29.18 -2.07
CA CYS A 241 4.44 28.24 -1.01
C CYS A 241 5.12 26.87 -1.21
N PRO A 242 5.98 26.41 -0.27
CA PRO A 242 6.66 25.12 -0.42
C PRO A 242 5.79 23.91 -0.04
N LEU A 243 4.57 24.12 0.44
CA LEU A 243 3.69 23.05 0.92
C LEU A 243 2.52 22.83 -0.05
N PRO A 244 2.18 21.57 -0.38
CA PRO A 244 0.99 21.28 -1.15
C PRO A 244 -0.27 21.45 -0.29
N TYR A 245 -1.29 22.11 -0.84
CA TYR A 245 -2.63 22.13 -0.27
C TYR A 245 -3.22 20.72 -0.18
N ALA A 246 -4.14 20.51 0.76
CA ALA A 246 -4.79 19.22 0.95
C ALA A 246 -5.62 18.77 -0.26
N THR A 247 -6.05 19.71 -1.10
CA THR A 247 -6.87 19.48 -2.29
C THR A 247 -6.66 20.57 -3.33
N GLN A 248 -6.92 20.26 -4.60
CA GLN A 248 -6.94 21.23 -5.71
C GLN A 248 -7.96 22.36 -5.52
N TRP A 249 -8.97 22.17 -4.68
CA TRP A 249 -10.00 23.18 -4.39
C TRP A 249 -9.54 24.20 -3.35
N ARG A 250 -8.29 24.66 -3.45
CA ARG A 250 -7.63 25.53 -2.46
C ARG A 250 -8.34 26.86 -2.22
N GLU A 251 -9.02 27.42 -3.22
CA GLU A 251 -9.82 28.65 -3.05
C GLU A 251 -11.00 28.45 -2.09
N LYS A 252 -11.61 27.25 -2.12
CA LYS A 252 -12.72 26.88 -1.24
C LYS A 252 -12.25 26.28 0.09
N TYR A 253 -11.09 25.62 0.06
CA TYR A 253 -10.53 24.86 1.17
C TYR A 253 -9.01 25.14 1.30
N PRO A 254 -8.59 26.34 1.75
CA PRO A 254 -7.20 26.76 1.78
C PRO A 254 -6.47 26.21 3.02
N TYR A 255 -6.44 24.88 3.17
CA TYR A 255 -5.80 24.25 4.32
C TYR A 255 -4.81 23.16 3.91
N TYR A 256 -3.89 22.89 4.85
CA TYR A 256 -2.93 21.80 4.81
C TYR A 256 -3.38 20.72 5.79
N ALA A 257 -3.20 19.46 5.43
CA ALA A 257 -3.52 18.35 6.31
C ALA A 257 -2.54 17.21 6.11
N SER A 258 -1.95 16.69 7.20
CA SER A 258 -1.06 15.53 7.15
C SER A 258 -1.73 14.32 6.50
N ILE A 259 -3.01 14.10 6.81
CA ILE A 259 -3.79 12.98 6.27
C ILE A 259 -4.05 13.06 4.76
N SER A 260 -3.79 14.22 4.14
CA SER A 260 -3.81 14.37 2.68
C SER A 260 -2.54 13.87 2.00
N TYR A 261 -1.50 13.54 2.78
CA TYR A 261 -0.20 13.01 2.35
C TYR A 261 0.68 13.97 1.54
N GLY A 262 0.66 15.25 1.92
CA GLY A 262 1.55 16.26 1.34
C GLY A 262 3.04 15.95 1.53
N ASP A 263 3.39 15.29 2.65
CA ASP A 263 4.73 14.77 2.95
C ASP A 263 5.17 13.70 1.94
N SER A 264 4.31 12.71 1.65
CA SER A 264 4.59 11.70 0.63
C SER A 264 4.79 12.33 -0.73
N LEU A 265 3.97 13.30 -1.12
CA LEU A 265 4.12 13.97 -2.41
C LEU A 265 5.46 14.72 -2.51
N ALA A 266 5.85 15.44 -1.45
CA ALA A 266 7.15 16.10 -1.40
C ALA A 266 8.33 15.12 -1.49
N LEU A 267 8.24 13.96 -0.81
CA LEU A 267 9.23 12.89 -0.94
C LEU A 267 9.30 12.35 -2.38
N MET A 268 8.16 12.21 -3.07
CA MET A 268 8.14 11.77 -4.46
C MET A 268 8.75 12.81 -5.41
N PHE A 269 8.60 14.11 -5.16
CA PHE A 269 9.34 15.13 -5.92
C PHE A 269 10.85 15.00 -5.73
N LEU A 270 11.30 14.80 -4.48
CA LEU A 270 12.71 14.57 -4.19
C LEU A 270 13.24 13.31 -4.89
N GLU A 271 12.53 12.18 -4.77
CA GLU A 271 12.94 10.93 -5.40
C GLU A 271 13.00 11.07 -6.94
N LEU A 272 12.00 11.72 -7.55
CA LEU A 272 11.99 11.97 -8.99
C LEU A 272 13.21 12.81 -9.43
N ALA A 273 13.52 13.88 -8.70
CA ALA A 273 14.67 14.74 -8.98
C ALA A 273 15.99 13.96 -8.90
N LEU A 274 16.16 13.13 -7.86
CA LEU A 274 17.34 12.27 -7.69
C LEU A 274 17.46 11.25 -8.83
N LEU A 275 16.37 10.55 -9.16
CA LEU A 275 16.37 9.52 -10.21
C LEU A 275 16.66 10.11 -11.60
N ARG A 276 16.12 11.29 -11.93
CA ARG A 276 16.40 11.98 -13.20
C ARG A 276 17.86 12.42 -13.36
N ASN A 277 18.56 12.64 -12.24
CA ASN A 277 19.98 12.99 -12.23
C ASN A 277 20.91 11.77 -12.12
N GLY A 278 20.37 10.55 -12.27
CA GLY A 278 21.14 9.30 -12.16
C GLY A 278 21.46 8.89 -10.71
N GLY A 279 20.91 9.58 -9.71
CA GLY A 279 21.16 9.39 -8.28
C GLY A 279 20.45 8.18 -7.66
N MET A 280 20.48 7.02 -8.33
CA MET A 280 19.78 5.83 -7.83
C MET A 280 20.38 5.31 -6.51
N GLU A 281 21.72 5.27 -6.42
CA GLU A 281 22.41 4.89 -5.18
C GLU A 281 22.08 5.85 -4.04
N GLU A 282 21.88 7.13 -4.35
CA GLU A 282 21.49 8.13 -3.37
C GLU A 282 20.06 7.92 -2.87
N VAL A 283 19.12 7.57 -3.75
CA VAL A 283 17.75 7.18 -3.35
C VAL A 283 17.78 5.98 -2.40
N ASP A 284 18.55 4.95 -2.73
CA ASP A 284 18.70 3.76 -1.88
C ASP A 284 19.34 4.10 -0.53
N ARG A 285 20.38 4.92 -0.52
CA ARG A 285 21.09 5.38 0.68
C ARG A 285 20.18 6.20 1.60
N LEU A 286 19.39 7.11 1.03
CA LEU A 286 18.49 7.98 1.79
C LEU A 286 17.23 7.25 2.25
N GLY A 287 16.91 6.09 1.66
CA GLY A 287 15.70 5.34 1.99
C GLY A 287 14.43 6.14 1.67
N VAL A 288 14.45 6.95 0.61
CA VAL A 288 13.27 7.73 0.20
C VAL A 288 12.20 6.74 -0.23
N GLU A 289 11.09 6.73 0.53
CA GLU A 289 9.96 5.83 0.30
C GLU A 289 8.67 6.60 0.54
N CYS A 290 7.67 6.35 -0.30
CA CYS A 290 6.32 6.88 -0.08
C CYS A 290 5.79 6.38 1.27
N SER A 291 5.34 7.30 2.14
CA SER A 291 4.83 6.95 3.48
C SER A 291 3.47 6.24 3.41
N ILE A 292 2.79 6.29 2.25
CA ILE A 292 1.56 5.57 1.95
C ILE A 292 1.89 4.10 1.59
N ARG A 293 2.24 3.33 2.61
CA ARG A 293 2.19 1.87 2.61
C ARG A 293 1.00 1.42 3.45
#